data_AF-A0A518VAE4-F1
#
_entry.id   AF-A0A518VAE4-F1
#
_cell.length_a   1.000
_cell.length_b   1.000
_cell.length_c   1.000
_cell.angle_alpha   90.00
_cell.angle_beta   90.00
_cell.angle_gamma   90.00
#
_symmetry.space_group_name_H-M   'P 1'
#
loop_
_entity.id
_entity.type
_entity.pdbx_description
1 polymer ?
#
loop_
_entity_poly.entity_id
_entity_poly.type
_entity_poly.pdbx_seq_one_letter_code
_entity_poly.pdbx_strand_id
1 'polypeptide(L)'
;MQRFEKCVQCGFRYVTEKARQNYIAEGLPGNPQICLHCLSVRTGKVMNVHGNLVFPDEVETSNKQKFIPKTVIEGCRPCMKKRGLL
;
A
#
# COMPACT_ATOMS: atom_id res chain seq x y z
N MET A 1 10.99 -20.78 8.65
CA MET A 1 10.95 -19.55 7.82
C MET A 1 9.79 -19.68 6.84
N GLN A 2 8.82 -18.75 6.82
CA GLN A 2 7.77 -18.80 5.80
C GLN A 2 8.39 -18.57 4.42
N ARG A 3 8.19 -19.50 3.49
CA ARG A 3 8.56 -19.32 2.09
C ARG A 3 7.52 -18.42 1.45
N PHE A 4 7.90 -17.20 1.13
CA PHE A 4 7.05 -16.32 0.34
C PHE A 4 7.25 -16.60 -1.14
N GLU A 5 6.15 -16.88 -1.85
CA GLU A 5 6.16 -17.06 -3.30
C GLU A 5 6.46 -15.74 -3.99
N LYS A 6 7.28 -15.77 -5.04
CA LYS A 6 7.53 -14.57 -5.86
C LYS A 6 6.35 -14.32 -6.78
N CYS A 7 6.02 -13.04 -6.97
CA CYS A 7 5.02 -12.60 -7.92
C CYS A 7 5.42 -13.01 -9.34
N VAL A 8 4.54 -13.73 -10.04
CA VAL A 8 4.79 -14.21 -11.40
C VAL A 8 4.89 -13.08 -12.42
N GLN A 9 4.27 -11.93 -12.14
CA GLN A 9 4.25 -10.79 -13.06
C GLN A 9 5.49 -9.92 -12.98
N CYS A 10 6.06 -9.70 -11.78
CA CYS A 10 7.22 -8.83 -11.61
C CYS A 10 8.52 -9.56 -11.25
N GLY A 11 8.47 -10.82 -10.79
CA GLY A 11 9.63 -11.61 -10.39
C GLY A 11 10.43 -11.10 -9.18
N PHE A 12 10.13 -9.89 -8.70
CA PHE A 12 10.89 -9.19 -7.67
C PHE A 12 10.17 -9.21 -6.31
N ARG A 13 8.87 -8.84 -6.29
CA ARG A 13 8.08 -8.77 -5.05
C ARG A 13 7.48 -10.12 -4.71
N TYR A 14 7.11 -10.28 -3.45
CA TYR A 14 6.46 -11.48 -2.95
C TYR A 14 4.93 -11.38 -2.99
N VAL A 15 4.28 -12.52 -3.14
CA VAL A 15 2.85 -12.73 -2.95
C VAL A 15 2.63 -12.89 -1.45
N THR A 16 2.05 -11.87 -0.83
CA THR A 16 1.66 -11.91 0.59
C THR A 16 0.26 -12.47 0.73
N GLU A 17 -0.10 -12.91 1.94
CA GLU A 17 -1.47 -13.36 2.23
C GLU A 17 -2.50 -12.27 1.92
N LYS A 18 -2.16 -11.00 2.21
CA LYS A 18 -3.00 -9.86 1.87
C LYS A 18 -3.15 -9.68 0.35
N ALA A 19 -2.14 -10.01 -0.45
CA ALA A 19 -2.27 -10.02 -1.90
C ALA A 19 -3.29 -11.06 -2.37
N ARG A 20 -3.28 -12.25 -1.75
CA ARG A 20 -4.23 -13.33 -2.05
C ARG A 20 -5.66 -12.95 -1.70
N GLN A 21 -5.86 -12.39 -0.51
CA GLN A 21 -7.17 -11.90 -0.06
C GLN A 21 -7.74 -10.84 -1.00
N ASN A 22 -6.91 -9.86 -1.40
CA ASN A 22 -7.36 -8.84 -2.35
C ASN A 22 -7.63 -9.44 -3.74
N TYR A 23 -6.80 -10.36 -4.23
CA TYR A 23 -7.04 -11.02 -5.52
C TYR A 23 -8.41 -11.72 -5.57
N ILE A 24 -8.76 -12.43 -4.48
CA ILE A 24 -10.05 -13.11 -4.34
C ILE A 24 -11.19 -12.08 -4.22
N ALA A 25 -11.01 -11.01 -3.44
CA ALA A 25 -11.99 -9.95 -3.29
C ALA A 25 -12.30 -9.21 -4.60
N GLU A 26 -11.31 -9.09 -5.48
CA GLU A 26 -11.47 -8.51 -6.82
C GLU A 26 -12.19 -9.47 -7.80
N GLY A 27 -12.49 -10.71 -7.40
CA GLY A 27 -13.18 -11.69 -8.24
C GLY A 27 -12.36 -12.15 -9.44
N LEU A 28 -11.03 -12.02 -9.39
CA LEU A 28 -10.16 -12.38 -10.51
C LEU A 28 -10.10 -13.91 -10.68
N PRO A 29 -10.17 -14.42 -11.92
CA PRO A 29 -10.09 -15.85 -12.18
C PRO A 29 -8.67 -16.39 -11.94
N GLY A 30 -8.58 -17.66 -11.55
CA GLY A 30 -7.31 -18.38 -11.41
C GLY A 30 -6.60 -18.19 -10.07
N ASN A 31 -5.32 -18.58 -10.02
CA ASN A 31 -4.55 -18.60 -8.78
C ASN A 31 -3.98 -17.23 -8.43
N PRO A 32 -4.03 -16.81 -7.15
CA PRO A 32 -3.53 -15.51 -6.71
C PRO A 32 -2.00 -15.50 -6.61
N GLN A 33 -1.32 -15.39 -7.76
CA GLN A 33 0.14 -15.47 -7.88
C GLN A 33 0.81 -14.10 -8.11
N ILE A 34 0.06 -13.00 -7.95
CA ILE A 34 0.57 -11.64 -8.14
C ILE A 34 0.66 -10.89 -6.82
N CYS A 35 1.66 -10.01 -6.69
CA CYS A 35 1.82 -9.14 -5.53
C CYS A 35 0.80 -8.00 -5.56
N LEU A 36 0.60 -7.36 -4.40
CA LEU A 36 -0.31 -6.21 -4.26
C LEU A 36 -0.02 -5.09 -5.25
N HIS A 37 1.25 -4.83 -5.58
CA HIS A 37 1.61 -3.77 -6.52
C HIS A 37 1.14 -4.09 -7.95
N CYS A 38 1.38 -5.31 -8.42
CA CYS A 38 0.91 -5.75 -9.73
C CYS A 38 -0.62 -5.79 -9.78
N LEU A 39 -1.25 -6.21 -8.67
CA LEU A 39 -2.70 -6.21 -8.55
C LEU A 39 -3.27 -4.78 -8.60
N SER A 40 -2.69 -3.80 -7.88
CA SER A 40 -3.10 -2.39 -7.96
C SER A 40 -2.97 -1.80 -9.37
N VAL A 41 -1.89 -2.13 -10.08
CA VAL A 41 -1.69 -1.66 -11.47
C VAL A 41 -2.74 -2.28 -12.39
N ARG A 42 -3.10 -3.54 -12.18
CA ARG A 42 -4.11 -4.25 -12.99
C ARG A 42 -5.52 -3.73 -12.77
N THR A 43 -5.89 -3.42 -11.53
CA THR A 43 -7.26 -2.99 -11.17
C THR A 43 -7.44 -1.48 -11.17
N GLY A 44 -6.36 -0.70 -11.27
CA GLY A 44 -6.40 0.76 -11.12
C GLY A 44 -6.71 1.22 -9.69
N LYS A 45 -6.69 0.30 -8.72
CA LYS A 45 -7.00 0.56 -7.32
C LYS A 45 -5.74 0.84 -6.51
N VAL A 46 -5.92 1.51 -5.39
CA VAL A 46 -4.85 1.85 -4.44
C VAL A 46 -5.12 1.18 -3.09
N MET A 47 -4.08 1.07 -2.28
CA MET A 47 -4.17 0.43 -0.97
C MET A 47 -4.62 1.45 0.08
N ASN A 48 -5.70 1.15 0.81
CA ASN A 48 -6.10 1.95 1.97
C ASN A 48 -5.25 1.63 3.21
N VAL A 49 -5.49 2.37 4.30
CA VAL A 49 -4.77 2.20 5.58
C VAL A 49 -4.92 0.80 6.22
N HIS A 50 -5.92 0.03 5.80
CA HIS A 50 -6.18 -1.34 6.26
C HIS A 50 -5.58 -2.42 5.33
N GLY A 51 -4.88 -2.02 4.27
CA GLY A 51 -4.26 -2.93 3.31
C GLY A 51 -5.22 -3.50 2.25
N ASN A 52 -6.42 -2.93 2.10
CA ASN A 52 -7.39 -3.35 1.08
C ASN A 52 -7.21 -2.50 -0.19
N LEU A 53 -7.41 -3.10 -1.36
CA LEU A 53 -7.51 -2.40 -2.63
C LEU A 53 -8.89 -1.77 -2.75
N VAL A 54 -8.88 -0.46 -2.96
CA VAL A 54 -10.07 0.37 -3.10
C VAL A 54 -9.82 1.35 -4.25
N PHE A 55 -10.87 1.92 -4.83
CA PHE A 55 -10.69 2.96 -5.83
C PHE A 55 -10.05 4.21 -5.21
N PRO A 56 -9.25 4.97 -5.99
CA PRO A 56 -8.57 6.16 -5.46
C PRO A 56 -9.49 7.19 -4.79
N ASP A 57 -10.70 7.37 -5.30
CA ASP A 57 -11.75 8.22 -4.73
C ASP A 57 -12.24 7.73 -3.35
N GLU A 58 -12.27 6.42 -3.13
CA GLU A 58 -12.64 5.83 -1.85
C GLU A 58 -11.55 6.08 -0.79
N VAL A 59 -10.28 6.21 -1.20
CA VAL A 59 -9.17 6.56 -0.30
C VAL A 59 -9.31 7.95 0.25
N GLU A 60 -9.76 8.94 -0.53
CA GLU A 60 -9.93 10.33 -0.05
C GLU A 60 -10.93 10.43 1.10
N THR A 61 -11.93 9.56 1.13
CA THR A 61 -12.86 9.44 2.27
C THR A 61 -12.18 8.93 3.54
N SER A 62 -11.16 8.07 3.42
CA SER A 62 -10.37 7.54 4.55
C SER A 62 -9.19 8.43 4.94
N ASN A 63 -8.65 9.20 3.99
CA ASN A 63 -7.54 10.14 4.15
C ASN A 63 -8.00 11.56 4.47
N LYS A 64 -9.24 11.72 4.93
CA LYS A 64 -9.67 12.90 5.68
C LYS A 64 -8.92 12.98 7.02
N GLN A 65 -7.62 13.22 6.95
CA GLN A 65 -6.89 13.93 7.99
C GLN A 65 -7.48 15.35 8.01
N LYS A 66 -8.66 15.49 8.65
CA LYS A 66 -9.42 16.75 8.77
C LYS A 66 -8.70 17.83 9.57
N PHE A 67 -7.45 17.63 9.97
CA PHE A 67 -6.72 18.60 10.76
C PHE A 67 -5.23 18.24 10.67
N ILE A 68 -4.43 19.07 10.01
CA ILE A 68 -3.08 19.30 10.51
C ILE A 68 -3.33 20.21 11.72
N PRO A 69 -3.15 19.75 12.98
CA PRO A 69 -3.21 20.66 14.08
C PRO A 69 -2.15 21.73 13.82
N LYS A 70 -2.58 22.99 13.69
CA LYS A 70 -1.69 24.14 13.87
C LYS A 70 -1.28 24.21 15.34
N THR A 71 -0.67 23.16 15.88
CA THR A 71 0.24 23.30 17.00
C THR A 71 1.51 23.89 16.36
N VAL A 72 1.72 25.20 16.42
CA VAL A 72 2.65 25.79 17.41
C VAL A 72 3.58 24.71 17.97
N ILE A 73 4.59 24.37 17.18
CA ILE A 73 5.73 23.59 17.63
C ILE A 73 6.95 24.51 17.52
N GLU A 74 7.16 25.32 18.56
CA GLU A 74 8.52 25.49 19.05
C GLU A 74 9.04 24.07 19.35
N GLY A 75 10.03 23.58 18.59
CA GLY A 75 10.61 22.25 18.78
C GLY A 75 10.19 21.19 17.76
N CYS A 76 10.38 21.47 16.47
CA CYS A 76 10.24 20.46 15.42
C CYS A 76 11.17 19.26 15.73
N ARG A 77 10.63 18.03 15.65
CA ARG A 77 11.35 16.80 15.99
C ARG A 77 12.68 16.67 15.20
N PRO A 78 13.77 16.19 15.81
CA PRO A 78 15.10 16.12 15.18
C PRO A 78 15.21 15.20 13.94
N CYS A 79 14.18 14.41 13.63
CA CYS A 79 14.21 13.46 12.51
C CYS A 79 14.27 14.12 11.12
N MET A 80 13.99 15.43 11.01
CA MET A 80 14.17 16.21 9.77
C MET A 80 15.60 16.77 9.61
N LYS A 81 16.46 16.71 10.63
CA LYS A 81 17.89 17.07 10.56
C LYS A 81 18.75 15.82 10.38
N LYS A 82 18.76 15.25 9.18
CA LYS A 82 19.92 14.59 8.53
C LYS A 82 19.45 13.76 7.34
N ARG A 83 19.42 14.41 6.18
CA ARG A 83 19.87 13.84 4.89
C ARG A 83 19.91 14.96 3.85
N GLY A 84 20.85 15.88 4.05
CA GLY A 84 21.47 16.63 2.98
C GLY A 84 22.90 16.12 2.87
N LEU A 85 23.13 15.18 1.95
CA LEU A 85 24.43 14.96 1.34
C LEU A 85 24.60 16.09 0.34
N LEU A 86 25.58 16.96 0.58
CA LEU A 86 26.61 17.48 -0.33
C LEU A 86 27.43 18.54 0.42
#